data_AF-A0A7C4B083-F1
#
_entry.id   AF-A0A7C4B083-F1
#
_cell.length_a   1.000
_cell.length_b   1.000
_cell.length_c   1.000
_cell.angle_alpha   90.00
_cell.angle_beta   90.00
_cell.angle_gamma   90.00
#
_symmetry.space_group_name_H-M   'P 1'
#
loop_
_entity.id
_entity.type
_entity.pdbx_description
1 polymer ?
#
loop_
_entity_poly.entity_id
_entity_poly.type
_entity_poly.pdbx_seq_one_letter_code
_entity_poly.pdbx_strand_id
1 'polypeptide(L)'
;MHLKSFKKESMICDNRAQAMLIMVMVLGASMLAVSAIVGYVTVQELRNAGDIANSTEAIYAADAGIQQVFYALFVTCATDPAHCALPSALSPALTNGATASISASGTYPLLDVKTMGHAGRVYRSLEFSTNPATP
;
A
#
# COMPACT_ATOMS: atom_id res chain seq x y z
N MET A 1 -19.91 26.60 -82.73
CA MET A 1 -20.49 26.53 -81.37
C MET A 1 -19.51 25.73 -80.50
N HIS A 2 -18.81 26.42 -79.60
CA HIS A 2 -17.64 25.92 -78.87
C HIS A 2 -18.04 24.95 -77.75
N LEU A 3 -17.62 23.69 -77.82
CA LEU A 3 -17.65 22.76 -76.68
C LEU A 3 -16.47 23.10 -75.76
N LYS A 4 -16.78 23.65 -74.58
CA LYS A 4 -15.78 23.86 -73.53
C LYS A 4 -15.46 22.52 -72.88
N SER A 5 -14.27 22.01 -73.18
CA SER A 5 -13.60 20.92 -72.45
C SER A 5 -13.38 21.36 -71.00
N PHE A 6 -13.99 20.65 -70.06
CA PHE A 6 -13.74 20.83 -68.63
C PHE A 6 -12.40 20.17 -68.28
N LYS A 7 -11.43 21.04 -67.97
CA LYS A 7 -10.09 20.71 -67.56
C LYS A 7 -10.12 19.91 -66.24
N LYS A 8 -9.69 18.65 -66.31
CA LYS A 8 -9.49 17.73 -65.17
C LYS A 8 -8.06 17.90 -64.66
N GLU A 9 -7.82 18.89 -63.80
CA GLU A 9 -6.56 19.01 -63.04
C GLU A 9 -6.87 19.24 -61.56
N SER A 10 -6.03 18.66 -60.70
CA SER A 10 -6.04 18.72 -59.24
C SER A 10 -6.93 17.71 -58.50
N MET A 11 -6.50 16.45 -58.48
CA MET A 11 -6.94 15.48 -57.46
C MET A 11 -5.84 14.43 -57.19
N ILE A 12 -4.58 14.89 -57.05
CA ILE A 12 -3.43 14.04 -56.65
C ILE A 12 -2.65 14.64 -55.45
N CYS A 13 -2.80 15.94 -55.16
CA CYS A 13 -2.20 16.55 -53.95
C CYS A 13 -3.03 16.36 -52.66
N ASP A 14 -4.35 16.21 -52.76
CA ASP A 14 -5.23 16.13 -51.57
C ASP A 14 -5.02 14.86 -50.75
N ASN A 15 -4.82 13.71 -51.41
CA ASN A 15 -4.69 12.43 -50.71
C ASN A 15 -3.38 12.33 -49.92
N ARG A 16 -2.30 12.98 -50.38
CA ARG A 16 -1.01 12.98 -49.67
C ARG A 16 -1.05 13.89 -48.44
N ALA A 17 -1.66 15.06 -48.57
CA ALA A 17 -1.86 15.98 -47.45
C ALA A 17 -2.80 15.38 -46.39
N GLN A 18 -3.89 14.73 -46.82
CA GLN A 18 -4.78 13.98 -45.92
C GLN A 18 -4.05 12.82 -45.22
N ALA A 19 -3.26 12.03 -45.95
CA ALA A 19 -2.48 10.95 -45.35
C ALA A 19 -1.47 11.46 -44.31
N MET A 20 -0.80 12.59 -44.57
CA MET A 20 0.09 13.21 -43.59
C MET A 20 -0.66 13.69 -42.35
N LEU A 21 -1.84 14.32 -42.50
CA LEU A 21 -2.63 14.77 -41.35
C LEU A 21 -3.14 13.60 -40.50
N ILE A 22 -3.59 12.52 -41.13
CA ILE A 22 -4.00 11.30 -40.41
C ILE A 22 -2.82 10.71 -39.66
N MET A 23 -1.62 10.64 -40.27
CA MET A 23 -0.43 10.13 -39.59
C MET A 23 -0.05 10.99 -38.38
N VAL A 24 -0.06 12.32 -38.50
CA VAL A 24 0.21 13.22 -37.37
C VAL A 24 -0.84 13.06 -36.27
N MET A 25 -2.12 12.91 -36.64
CA MET A 25 -3.20 12.66 -35.68
C MET A 25 -3.01 11.32 -34.96
N VAL A 26 -2.67 10.25 -35.68
CA VAL A 26 -2.43 8.92 -35.13
C VAL A 26 -1.21 8.91 -34.21
N LEU A 27 -0.12 9.57 -34.60
CA LEU A 27 1.08 9.72 -33.78
C LEU A 27 0.81 10.57 -32.52
N GLY A 28 0.03 11.65 -32.65
CA GLY A 28 -0.39 12.46 -31.51
C GLY A 28 -1.26 11.67 -30.54
N ALA A 29 -2.25 10.93 -31.06
CA ALA A 29 -3.13 10.09 -30.26
C ALA A 29 -2.36 8.98 -29.53
N SER A 30 -1.40 8.33 -30.21
CA SER A 30 -0.59 7.28 -29.61
C SER A 30 0.33 7.82 -28.51
N MET A 31 0.99 8.97 -28.74
CA MET A 31 1.82 9.61 -27.72
C MET A 31 1.01 10.04 -26.50
N LEU A 32 -0.20 10.56 -26.71
CA LEU A 32 -1.08 10.97 -25.62
C LEU A 32 -1.59 9.76 -24.82
N ALA A 33 -1.94 8.66 -25.50
CA ALA A 33 -2.33 7.41 -24.85
C ALA A 33 -1.20 6.84 -23.97
N VAL A 34 0.03 6.79 -24.50
CA VAL A 34 1.21 6.33 -23.74
C VAL A 34 1.47 7.24 -22.54
N SER A 35 1.42 8.56 -22.74
CA SER A 35 1.66 9.53 -21.67
C SER A 35 0.61 9.41 -20.55
N ALA A 36 -0.65 9.17 -20.89
CA ALA A 36 -1.71 8.95 -19.91
C ALA A 36 -1.50 7.68 -19.09
N ILE A 37 -1.08 6.57 -19.73
CA ILE A 37 -0.76 5.31 -19.03
C ILE A 37 0.41 5.53 -18.06
N VAL A 38 1.49 6.17 -18.53
CA VAL A 38 2.66 6.47 -17.68
C VAL A 38 2.26 7.36 -16.51
N GLY A 39 1.48 8.43 -16.75
CA GLY A 39 0.98 9.30 -15.69
C GLY A 39 0.12 8.57 -14.66
N TYR A 40 -0.68 7.60 -15.09
CA TYR A 40 -1.45 6.77 -14.16
C TYR A 40 -0.54 5.86 -13.32
N VAL A 41 0.44 5.20 -13.95
CA VAL A 41 1.39 4.31 -13.25
C VAL A 41 2.20 5.09 -12.22
N THR A 42 2.72 6.27 -12.57
CA THR A 42 3.53 7.08 -11.65
C THR A 42 2.74 7.52 -10.41
N VAL A 43 1.46 7.89 -10.58
CA VAL A 43 0.59 8.20 -9.44
C VAL A 43 0.42 6.99 -8.52
N GLN A 44 0.27 5.78 -9.08
CA GLN A 44 0.15 4.56 -8.27
C GLN A 44 1.47 4.21 -7.57
N GLU A 45 2.61 4.36 -8.23
CA GLU A 45 3.91 4.14 -7.61
C GLU A 45 4.16 5.09 -6.42
N LEU A 46 3.76 6.36 -6.52
CA LEU A 46 3.86 7.30 -5.41
C LEU A 46 3.00 6.88 -4.21
N ARG A 47 1.78 6.37 -4.44
CA ARG A 47 0.92 5.86 -3.38
C ARG A 47 1.53 4.62 -2.72
N ASN A 48 2.08 3.71 -3.53
CA ASN A 48 2.75 2.52 -3.04
C ASN A 48 3.99 2.87 -2.21
N ALA A 49 4.78 3.86 -2.61
CA ALA A 49 5.94 4.33 -1.84
C ALA A 49 5.54 4.84 -0.45
N GLY A 50 4.45 5.61 -0.35
CA GLY A 50 3.90 6.04 0.94
C GLY A 50 3.40 4.86 1.79
N ASP A 51 2.71 3.91 1.17
CA ASP A 51 2.22 2.71 1.86
C ASP A 51 3.37 1.79 2.34
N ILE A 52 4.54 1.80 1.68
CA ILE A 52 5.74 1.10 2.17
C ILE A 52 6.29 1.76 3.44
N ALA A 53 6.42 3.08 3.48
CA ALA A 53 6.87 3.79 4.68
C ALA A 53 5.90 3.56 5.86
N ASN A 54 4.59 3.72 5.61
CA ASN A 54 3.56 3.41 6.59
C ASN A 54 3.62 1.94 7.03
N SER A 55 3.94 1.01 6.12
CA SER A 55 4.12 -0.40 6.47
C SER A 55 5.27 -0.62 7.44
N THR A 56 6.40 0.06 7.25
CA THR A 56 7.53 -0.06 8.19
C THR A 56 7.18 0.49 9.57
N GLU A 57 6.47 1.61 9.63
CA GLU A 57 5.99 2.19 10.89
C GLU A 57 4.99 1.27 11.59
N ALA A 58 4.07 0.67 10.84
CA ALA A 58 3.10 -0.30 11.38
C ALA A 58 3.79 -1.57 11.91
N ILE A 59 4.85 -2.07 11.25
CA ILE A 59 5.63 -3.21 11.76
C ILE A 59 6.31 -2.84 13.07
N TYR A 60 6.95 -1.67 13.13
CA TYR A 60 7.64 -1.22 14.33
C TYR A 60 6.68 -0.97 15.50
N ALA A 61 5.48 -0.47 15.20
CA ALA A 61 4.40 -0.34 16.18
C ALA A 61 3.94 -1.70 16.72
N ALA A 62 3.75 -2.70 15.85
CA ALA A 62 3.40 -4.05 16.27
C ALA A 62 4.48 -4.67 17.16
N ASP A 63 5.76 -4.51 16.79
CA ASP A 63 6.89 -5.01 17.57
C ASP A 63 7.00 -4.34 18.95
N ALA A 64 6.82 -3.03 19.02
CA ALA A 64 6.71 -2.31 20.29
C ALA A 64 5.56 -2.85 21.17
N GLY A 65 4.45 -3.25 20.55
CA GLY A 65 3.36 -3.98 21.21
C GLY A 65 3.84 -5.28 21.84
N ILE A 66 4.57 -6.11 21.10
CA ILE A 66 5.10 -7.38 21.58
C ILE A 66 6.07 -7.15 22.74
N GLN A 67 6.97 -6.19 22.61
CA GLN A 67 7.91 -5.84 23.68
C GLN A 67 7.20 -5.39 24.95
N GLN A 68 6.13 -4.60 24.84
CA GLN A 68 5.34 -4.19 25.99
C GLN A 68 4.65 -5.38 26.67
N VAL A 69 4.19 -6.36 25.89
CA VAL A 69 3.63 -7.61 26.43
C VAL A 69 4.68 -8.41 27.20
N PHE A 70 5.87 -8.61 26.61
CA PHE A 70 6.94 -9.33 27.30
C PHE A 70 7.40 -8.60 28.56
N TYR A 71 7.50 -7.27 28.52
CA TYR A 71 7.80 -6.48 29.69
C TYR A 71 6.72 -6.62 30.78
N ALA A 72 5.44 -6.54 30.40
CA ALA A 72 4.33 -6.71 31.33
C ALA A 72 4.38 -8.09 31.98
N LEU A 73 4.53 -9.16 31.19
CA LEU A 73 4.69 -10.52 31.69
C LEU A 73 5.89 -10.65 32.62
N PHE A 74 7.04 -10.11 32.26
CA PHE A 74 8.24 -10.14 33.10
C PHE A 74 7.98 -9.49 34.47
N VAL A 75 7.38 -8.30 34.48
CA VAL A 75 7.09 -7.57 35.73
C VAL A 75 6.02 -8.28 36.56
N THR A 76 4.91 -8.71 35.96
CA THR A 76 3.82 -9.37 36.70
C THR A 76 4.24 -10.74 37.21
N CYS A 77 4.95 -11.53 36.41
CA CYS A 77 5.42 -12.86 36.83
C CYS A 77 6.54 -12.80 37.86
N ALA A 78 7.37 -11.74 37.84
CA ALA A 78 8.40 -11.54 38.85
C ALA A 78 7.82 -11.12 40.21
N THR A 79 6.68 -10.43 40.21
CA THR A 79 6.03 -9.91 41.43
C THR A 79 4.99 -10.87 42.00
N ASP A 80 4.23 -11.57 41.16
CA ASP A 80 3.28 -12.61 41.55
C ASP A 80 3.36 -13.80 40.55
N PRO A 81 4.19 -14.81 40.84
CA PRO A 81 4.36 -15.98 39.99
C PRO A 81 3.09 -16.81 39.82
N ALA A 82 2.11 -16.68 40.72
CA ALA A 82 0.85 -17.40 40.65
C ALA A 82 -0.18 -16.69 39.74
N HIS A 83 0.01 -15.39 39.46
CA HIS A 83 -0.93 -14.57 38.67
C HIS A 83 -0.22 -13.77 37.57
N CYS A 84 0.48 -14.48 36.69
CA CYS A 84 0.99 -13.94 35.42
C CYS A 84 -0.15 -13.53 34.49
N ALA A 85 -0.57 -12.27 34.53
CA ALA A 85 -1.66 -11.75 33.69
C ALA A 85 -1.22 -10.51 32.90
N LEU A 86 -1.68 -10.40 31.65
CA LEU A 86 -1.53 -9.16 30.90
C LEU A 86 -2.49 -8.09 31.47
N PRO A 87 -2.03 -6.83 31.59
CA PRO A 87 -2.92 -5.71 31.85
C PRO A 87 -4.01 -5.61 30.78
N SER A 88 -5.21 -5.18 31.20
CA SER A 88 -6.41 -5.14 30.35
C SER A 88 -6.33 -4.15 29.18
N ALA A 89 -5.37 -3.23 29.21
CA ALA A 89 -5.17 -2.21 28.19
C ALA A 89 -3.68 -1.98 27.95
N LEU A 90 -3.15 -2.57 26.88
CA LEU A 90 -1.87 -2.20 26.30
C LEU A 90 -2.13 -1.60 24.93
N SER A 91 -1.78 -0.34 24.78
CA SER A 91 -1.78 0.32 23.47
C SER A 91 -0.59 1.26 23.41
N PRO A 92 0.58 0.76 22.94
CA PRO A 92 1.72 1.61 22.73
C PRO A 92 1.41 2.58 21.59
N ALA A 93 1.66 3.86 21.84
CA ALA A 93 1.60 4.92 20.85
C ALA A 93 3.02 5.45 20.65
N LEU A 94 3.46 5.50 19.41
CA LEU A 94 4.75 6.06 19.02
C LEU A 94 4.61 7.56 18.76
N THR A 95 5.71 8.29 18.90
CA THR A 95 5.73 9.75 18.73
C THR A 95 5.43 10.21 17.29
N ASN A 96 5.58 9.32 16.31
CA ASN A 96 5.22 9.56 14.90
C ASN A 96 3.73 9.32 14.60
N GLY A 97 2.91 8.98 15.61
CA GLY A 97 1.47 8.73 15.45
C GLY A 97 1.11 7.30 15.06
N ALA A 98 2.09 6.42 14.90
CA ALA A 98 1.83 4.99 14.77
C ALA A 98 1.38 4.40 16.11
N THR A 99 0.43 3.48 16.08
CA THR A 99 -0.18 2.90 17.29
C THR A 99 -0.23 1.39 17.20
N ALA A 100 -0.24 0.69 18.33
CA ALA A 100 -0.50 -0.75 18.36
C ALA A 100 -1.74 -1.09 19.21
N SER A 101 -2.48 -2.10 18.76
CA SER A 101 -3.53 -2.75 19.53
C SER A 101 -3.11 -4.19 19.82
N ILE A 102 -3.31 -4.62 21.06
CA ILE A 102 -2.90 -5.94 21.55
C ILE A 102 -4.14 -6.76 21.87
N SER A 103 -4.15 -8.00 21.43
CA SER A 103 -5.18 -8.99 21.76
C SER A 103 -4.48 -10.27 22.21
N ALA A 104 -4.87 -10.77 23.38
CA ALA A 104 -4.31 -11.99 23.94
C ALA A 104 -5.43 -13.00 24.21
N SER A 105 -5.12 -14.27 23.99
CA SER A 105 -6.00 -15.40 24.26
C SER A 105 -5.25 -16.44 25.09
N GLY A 106 -5.95 -17.05 26.06
CA GLY A 106 -5.36 -18.02 26.97
C GLY A 106 -4.77 -17.38 28.23
N THR A 107 -3.92 -18.14 28.93
CA THR A 107 -3.31 -17.75 30.20
C THR A 107 -1.90 -18.30 30.23
N TYR A 108 -0.94 -17.48 30.64
CA TYR A 108 0.45 -17.90 30.74
C TYR A 108 0.57 -19.18 31.61
N PRO A 109 1.35 -20.20 31.20
CA PRO A 109 2.32 -20.22 30.09
C PRO A 109 1.76 -20.63 28.72
N LEU A 110 0.44 -20.83 28.58
CA LEU A 110 -0.23 -21.17 27.33
C LEU A 110 -0.98 -19.93 26.79
N LEU A 111 -0.19 -18.95 26.36
CA LEU A 111 -0.67 -17.64 25.92
C LEU A 111 -0.39 -17.43 24.44
N ASP A 112 -1.44 -17.05 23.72
CA ASP A 112 -1.38 -16.58 22.33
C ASP A 112 -1.56 -15.08 22.32
N VAL A 113 -0.61 -14.36 21.72
CA VAL A 113 -0.65 -12.90 21.67
C VAL A 113 -0.52 -12.43 20.25
N LYS A 114 -1.48 -11.61 19.85
CA LYS A 114 -1.49 -10.89 18.60
C LYS A 114 -1.36 -9.41 18.87
N THR A 115 -0.45 -8.78 18.15
CA THR A 115 -0.26 -7.34 18.15
C THR A 115 -0.52 -6.83 16.74
N MET A 116 -1.27 -5.75 16.62
CA MET A 116 -1.58 -5.13 15.33
C MET A 116 -1.11 -3.68 15.40
N GLY A 117 -0.06 -3.38 14.65
CA GLY A 117 0.44 -2.03 14.47
C GLY A 117 -0.28 -1.33 13.32
N HIS A 118 -0.46 -0.03 13.48
CA HIS A 118 -1.23 0.83 12.61
C HIS A 118 -0.46 2.11 12.31
N ALA A 119 -0.34 2.44 11.02
CA ALA A 119 0.19 3.72 10.55
C ALA A 119 -0.53 4.11 9.25
N GLY A 120 -1.15 5.29 9.24
CA GLY A 120 -1.91 5.79 8.10
C GLY A 120 -3.06 4.85 7.69
N ARG A 121 -2.92 4.20 6.53
CA ARG A 121 -3.88 3.21 5.98
C ARG A 121 -3.38 1.76 6.08
N VAL A 122 -2.20 1.55 6.65
CA VAL A 122 -1.51 0.27 6.64
C VAL A 122 -1.57 -0.37 8.02
N TYR A 123 -1.90 -1.66 8.02
CA TYR A 123 -1.99 -2.49 9.21
C TYR A 123 -1.03 -3.66 9.06
N ARG A 124 -0.26 -3.94 10.11
CA ARG A 124 0.68 -5.07 10.15
C ARG A 124 0.53 -5.76 11.49
N SER A 125 0.48 -7.09 11.47
CA SER A 125 0.32 -7.88 12.69
C SER A 125 1.52 -8.78 12.92
N LEU A 126 1.92 -8.87 14.18
CA LEU A 126 2.87 -9.86 14.65
C LEU A 126 2.18 -10.71 15.71
N GLU A 127 2.42 -12.01 15.64
CA GLU A 127 1.80 -13.00 16.51
C GLU A 127 2.90 -13.86 17.10
N PHE A 128 2.77 -14.19 18.38
CA PHE A 128 3.57 -15.20 19.01
C PHE A 128 2.69 -16.08 19.88
N SER A 129 3.06 -17.35 19.94
CA SER A 129 2.43 -18.32 20.81
C SER A 129 3.48 -18.89 21.76
N THR A 130 3.09 -19.04 23.02
CA THR A 130 3.83 -19.81 24.02
C THR A 130 3.23 -21.21 24.22
N ASN A 131 2.13 -21.50 23.51
CA ASN A 131 1.47 -22.79 23.54
C ASN A 131 2.24 -23.79 22.65
N PRO A 132 2.77 -24.90 23.20
CA PRO A 132 3.52 -25.88 22.41
C PRO A 132 2.66 -26.65 21.40
N ALA A 133 1.34 -26.46 21.41
CA ALA A 133 0.40 -27.12 20.50
C ALA A 133 0.09 -26.33 19.21
N THR A 134 0.58 -25.10 19.08
CA THR A 134 0.38 -24.24 17.90
C THR A 134 1.72 -23.99 17.20
N PRO A 135 1.84 -24.27 15.89
CA PRO A 135 3.07 -24.07 15.12
C PRO A 135 3.41 -22.60 14.88
#